data_AF-A0A424Y0I5-F1
#
_entry.id   AF-A0A424Y0I5-F1
#
_cell.length_a   1.000
_cell.length_b   1.000
_cell.length_c   1.000
_cell.angle_alpha   90.00
_cell.angle_beta   90.00
_cell.angle_gamma   90.00
#
_symmetry.space_group_name_H-M   'P 1'
#
loop_
_entity.id
_entity.type
_entity.pdbx_description
1 polymer ?
#
loop_
_entity_poly.entity_id
_entity_poly.type
_entity_poly.pdbx_seq_one_letter_code
_entity_poly.pdbx_strand_id
1 'polypeptide(L)' 'MAKEKFERSKTHVNIGTIGHVDHGKTTLTAAITLVLN' A
#
# COMPACT_ATOMS: atom_id res chain seq x y z
N MET A 1 -11.97 20.33 -2.27
CA MET A 1 -10.61 20.69 -1.82
C MET A 1 -9.65 20.37 -2.95
N ALA A 2 -8.89 21.33 -3.46
CA ALA A 2 -7.84 21.01 -4.41
C ALA A 2 -6.82 20.12 -3.68
N LYS A 3 -6.54 18.92 -4.22
CA LYS A 3 -5.48 18.07 -3.67
C LYS A 3 -4.17 18.84 -3.74
N GLU A 4 -3.45 18.89 -2.63
CA GLU A 4 -2.10 19.42 -2.62
C GLU A 4 -1.22 18.68 -3.64
N LYS A 5 -0.25 19.38 -4.20
CA LYS A 5 0.71 18.78 -5.13
C LYS A 5 1.58 17.79 -4.36
N PHE A 6 1.59 16.53 -4.79
CA PHE A 6 2.39 15.49 -4.16
C PHE A 6 3.88 15.67 -4.50
N GLU A 7 4.69 16.00 -3.49
CA GLU A 7 6.14 16.11 -3.62
C GLU A 7 6.81 14.73 -3.40
N ARG A 8 7.45 14.18 -4.44
CA ARG A 8 8.07 12.83 -4.43
C ARG A 8 9.50 12.85 -3.87
N SER A 9 9.68 13.29 -2.63
CA SER A 9 11.02 13.39 -2.01
C SER A 9 11.60 12.06 -1.53
N LYS A 10 10.75 11.06 -1.30
CA LYS A 10 11.15 9.71 -0.84
C LYS A 10 11.31 8.74 -2.01
N THR A 11 12.20 7.76 -1.85
CA THR A 11 12.34 6.65 -2.80
C THR A 11 11.01 5.92 -2.97
N HIS A 12 10.60 5.73 -4.22
CA HIS A 12 9.39 5.02 -4.58
C HIS A 12 9.70 3.57 -4.96
N VAL A 13 8.92 2.63 -4.44
CA VAL A 13 9.06 1.20 -4.75
C VAL A 13 7.70 0.64 -5.17
N ASN A 14 7.68 -0.11 -6.27
CA ASN A 14 6.50 -0.84 -6.73
C ASN A 14 6.50 -2.23 -6.09
N ILE A 15 5.45 -2.57 -5.34
CA ILE A 15 5.30 -3.87 -4.69
C ILE A 15 3.89 -4.43 -4.92
N GLY A 16 3.73 -5.73 -4.68
CA GLY A 16 2.42 -6.39 -4.70
C GLY A 16 2.40 -7.68 -3.88
N THR A 17 1.23 -8.06 -3.40
CA THR A 17 1.00 -9.27 -2.60
C THR A 17 0.46 -10.39 -3.50
N ILE A 18 1.21 -11.49 -3.66
CA ILE A 18 0.83 -12.65 -4.51
C ILE A 18 0.73 -13.94 -3.68
N GLY A 19 0.09 -14.99 -4.22
CA GLY A 19 -0.07 -16.28 -3.52
C GLY A 19 -1.42 -16.99 -3.76
N HIS A 20 -1.59 -18.18 -3.16
CA HIS A 20 -2.77 -19.04 -3.31
C HIS A 20 -4.06 -18.39 -2.74
N VAL A 21 -5.23 -18.85 -3.21
CA VAL A 21 -6.53 -18.39 -2.69
C VAL A 21 -6.61 -18.60 -1.17
N ASP A 22 -7.31 -17.72 -0.46
CA ASP A 22 -7.50 -17.75 1.00
C ASP A 22 -6.25 -17.59 1.89
N HIS A 23 -5.06 -17.34 1.33
CA HIS A 23 -3.85 -17.03 2.11
C HIS A 23 -3.80 -15.57 2.63
N GLY A 24 -4.91 -14.84 2.62
CA GLY A 24 -4.99 -13.53 3.29
C GLY A 24 -4.28 -12.35 2.60
N LYS A 25 -4.02 -12.42 1.28
CA LYS A 25 -3.35 -11.33 0.53
C LYS A 25 -4.03 -9.97 0.71
N THR A 26 -5.37 -9.94 0.63
CA THR A 26 -6.18 -8.72 0.82
C THR A 26 -6.13 -8.22 2.26
N THR A 27 -6.24 -9.15 3.23
CA THR A 27 -6.16 -8.83 4.67
C THR A 27 -4.82 -8.22 5.03
N LEU A 28 -3.72 -8.78 4.50
CA LEU A 28 -2.38 -8.24 4.72
C LEU A 28 -2.22 -6.83 4.15
N THR A 29 -2.67 -6.60 2.90
CA THR A 29 -2.62 -5.26 2.29
C THR A 29 -3.42 -4.22 3.11
N ALA A 30 -4.57 -4.60 3.64
CA ALA A 30 -5.36 -3.73 4.51
C ALA A 30 -4.61 -3.41 5.82
N ALA A 31 -4.02 -4.42 6.47
CA ALA A 31 -3.25 -4.22 7.70
C ALA A 31 -2.02 -3.32 7.49
N ILE A 32 -1.29 -3.48 6.38
CA ILE A 32 -0.16 -2.61 6.03
C ILE A 32 -0.60 -1.15 5.95
N THR A 33 -1.74 -0.89 5.29
CA THR A 33 -2.30 0.46 5.17
C THR A 33 -2.69 1.01 6.54
N LEU A 34 -3.30 0.21 7.42
CA LEU A 34 -3.71 0.66 8.75
C LEU A 34 -2.52 1.02 9.67
N VAL A 35 -1.42 0.28 9.57
CA VAL A 35 -0.27 0.44 10.48
C VAL A 35 0.73 1.49 9.98
N LEU A 36 0.85 1.68 8.67
CA LEU A 36 1.84 2.58 8.06
C LEU A 36 1.26 3.91 7.55
N ASN A 37 -0.02 4.19 7.82
CA ASN A 37 -0.68 5.45 7.49
C ASN A 37 -0.29 6.61 8.41
#